data_AF-A0A1C7LNC1-F1
#
_entry.id   AF-A0A1C7LNC1-F1
#
_cell.length_a   1.000
_cell.length_b   1.000
_cell.length_c   1.000
_cell.angle_alpha   90.00
_cell.angle_beta   90.00
_cell.angle_gamma   90.00
#
_symmetry.space_group_name_H-M   'P 1'
#
loop_
_entity.id
_entity.type
_entity.pdbx_description
1 polymer ?
#
loop_
_entity_poly.entity_id
_entity_poly.type
_entity_poly.pdbx_seq_one_letter_code
_entity_poly.pdbx_strand_id
1 'polypeptide(L)'
;MTTNYCSPECQKMHWPSHKTICHHTSAKISAAKVPGPGVIDESLVTSLRKFCSSHQSLLEWTGFQALQLKRIPSNIRQNALLVELTYRPTASSSLRRFSIKNTHIVPRTQVMPVEVDSPSRISWDSRDDWGDVLRHFVDSGRTDFKPISTTSRGCVYG
;
A
#
# COMPACT_ATOMS: atom_id res chain seq x y z
N MET A 1 8.88 -8.92 5.98
CA MET A 1 8.86 -8.75 4.52
C MET A 1 9.27 -10.07 3.90
N THR A 2 8.52 -10.56 2.92
CA THR A 2 8.83 -11.79 2.19
C THR A 2 9.12 -11.41 0.74
N THR A 3 10.39 -11.49 0.34
CA THR A 3 10.82 -11.37 -1.05
C THR A 3 10.47 -12.68 -1.75
N ASN A 4 9.54 -12.64 -2.70
CA ASN A 4 9.11 -13.84 -3.43
C ASN A 4 9.81 -13.87 -4.79
N TYR A 5 10.38 -15.02 -5.12
CA TYR A 5 11.04 -15.26 -6.40
C TYR A 5 10.21 -16.25 -7.22
N CYS A 6 10.13 -16.04 -8.52
CA CYS A 6 9.47 -16.99 -9.42
C CYS A 6 10.24 -18.31 -9.57
N SER A 7 11.54 -18.33 -9.26
CA SER A 7 12.37 -19.55 -9.24
C SER A 7 13.60 -19.42 -8.32
N PRO A 8 14.23 -20.54 -7.92
CA PRO A 8 15.47 -20.53 -7.13
C PRO A 8 16.66 -19.85 -7.82
N GLU A 9 16.70 -19.87 -9.15
CA GLU A 9 17.73 -19.22 -9.96
C GLU A 9 17.62 -17.70 -9.88
N CYS A 10 16.38 -17.18 -9.91
CA CYS A 10 16.12 -15.75 -9.73
C CYS A 10 16.52 -15.28 -8.33
N GLN A 11 16.34 -16.12 -7.30
CA GLN A 11 16.82 -15.83 -5.95
C GLN A 11 18.35 -15.76 -5.89
N LYS A 12 19.06 -16.75 -6.45
CA LYS A 12 20.53 -16.78 -6.44
C LYS A 12 21.14 -15.61 -7.19
N MET A 13 20.54 -15.23 -8.31
CA MET A 13 20.97 -14.08 -9.10
C MET A 13 20.77 -12.75 -8.34
N HIS A 14 19.67 -12.61 -7.60
CA HIS A 14 19.38 -11.43 -6.78
C HIS A 14 20.13 -11.43 -5.42
N TRP A 15 20.61 -12.58 -4.95
CA TRP A 15 21.18 -12.73 -3.61
C TRP A 15 22.35 -11.77 -3.28
N PRO A 16 23.33 -11.52 -4.17
CA PRO A 16 24.45 -10.63 -3.86
C PRO A 16 24.04 -9.20 -3.49
N SER A 17 22.99 -8.65 -4.12
CA SER A 17 22.42 -7.34 -3.80
C SER A 17 21.40 -7.43 -2.67
N HIS A 18 20.58 -8.47 -2.64
CA HIS A 18 19.51 -8.60 -1.66
C HIS A 18 19.97 -8.92 -0.25
N LYS A 19 21.10 -9.62 -0.08
CA LYS A 19 21.58 -10.07 1.23
C LYS A 19 21.76 -8.92 2.23
N THR A 20 22.18 -7.76 1.76
CA THR A 20 22.36 -6.56 2.60
C THR A 20 21.01 -6.04 3.09
N ILE A 21 20.01 -5.99 2.20
CA ILE A 21 18.64 -5.56 2.48
C ILE A 21 17.96 -6.52 3.47
N CYS A 22 18.13 -7.83 3.27
CA CYS A 22 17.57 -8.87 4.13
C CYS A 22 18.03 -8.70 5.59
N HIS A 23 19.33 -8.50 5.81
CA HIS A 23 19.88 -8.26 7.15
C HIS A 23 19.45 -6.92 7.76
N HIS A 24 19.42 -5.84 6.97
CA HIS A 24 19.01 -4.52 7.46
C HIS A 24 17.52 -4.44 7.82
N THR A 25 16.66 -5.23 7.17
CA THR A 25 15.23 -5.24 7.43
C THR A 25 14.91 -5.82 8.81
N SER A 26 15.57 -6.92 9.19
CA SER A 26 15.41 -7.54 10.53
C SER A 26 15.89 -6.61 11.66
N ALA A 27 17.04 -5.97 11.48
CA ALA A 27 17.60 -5.04 12.46
C ALA A 27 16.76 -3.76 12.61
N LYS A 28 16.22 -3.21 11.52
CA LYS A 28 15.43 -1.97 11.55
C LYS A 28 14.00 -2.16 12.09
N ILE A 29 13.39 -3.32 11.88
CA ILE A 29 12.11 -3.68 12.55
C ILE A 29 12.31 -3.74 14.07
N SER A 30 13.48 -4.20 14.52
CA SER A 30 13.83 -4.26 15.95
C SER A 30 14.16 -2.89 16.56
N ALA A 31 14.69 -1.97 15.75
CA ALA A 31 15.03 -0.60 16.14
C ALA A 31 13.85 0.39 16.04
N ALA A 32 12.79 0.08 15.28
CA ALA A 32 11.55 0.85 15.23
C ALA A 32 10.66 0.65 16.48
N LYS A 33 11.28 0.42 17.65
CA LYS A 33 10.64 0.65 18.95
C LYS A 33 10.45 2.15 19.09
N VAL A 34 9.27 2.63 18.67
CA VAL A 34 8.77 3.95 19.05
C VAL A 34 8.93 4.06 20.59
N PRO A 35 9.64 5.07 21.12
CA PRO A 35 9.83 5.21 22.55
C PRO A 35 8.56 5.81 23.15
N GLY A 36 7.71 4.96 23.72
CA GLY A 36 6.52 5.35 24.48
C GLY A 36 5.94 4.15 25.23
N PRO A 37 5.32 4.35 26.41
CA PRO A 37 4.81 3.25 27.24
C PRO A 37 3.52 2.72 26.64
N GLY A 38 3.65 1.77 25.72
CA GLY A 38 2.53 1.07 25.13
C GLY A 38 3.07 -0.13 24.37
N VAL A 39 2.86 -1.32 24.94
CA VAL A 39 3.02 -2.59 24.23
C VAL A 39 2.39 -2.41 22.85
N ILE A 40 3.17 -2.54 21.78
CA ILE A 40 2.61 -2.57 20.42
C ILE A 40 1.63 -3.74 20.44
N ASP A 41 0.34 -3.42 20.46
CA ASP A 41 -0.71 -4.41 20.55
C ASP A 41 -0.58 -5.32 19.33
N GLU A 42 -0.32 -6.60 19.55
CA GLU A 42 -0.24 -7.61 18.50
C GLU A 42 -1.53 -7.60 17.65
N SER A 43 -2.65 -7.19 18.27
CA SER A 43 -3.93 -6.98 17.60
C SER A 43 -3.90 -5.83 16.59
N LEU A 44 -3.14 -4.75 16.82
CA LEU A 44 -2.97 -3.63 15.90
C LEU A 44 -2.26 -4.08 14.63
N VAL A 45 -1.11 -4.76 14.78
CA VAL A 45 -0.31 -5.24 13.63
C VAL A 45 -1.13 -6.24 12.81
N THR A 46 -1.83 -7.16 13.47
CA THR A 46 -2.70 -8.14 12.82
C THR A 46 -3.87 -7.46 12.09
N SER A 47 -4.50 -6.48 12.74
CA SER A 47 -5.59 -5.70 12.12
C SER A 47 -5.10 -4.92 10.91
N LEU A 48 -3.91 -4.31 10.98
CA LEU A 48 -3.34 -3.54 9.88
C LEU A 48 -3.02 -4.42 8.66
N ARG A 49 -2.42 -5.60 8.88
CA ARG A 49 -2.18 -6.57 7.78
C ARG A 49 -3.50 -6.94 7.11
N LYS A 50 -4.52 -7.29 7.90
CA LYS A 50 -5.85 -7.64 7.38
C LYS A 50 -6.47 -6.47 6.60
N PHE A 51 -6.34 -5.24 7.10
CA PHE A 51 -6.81 -4.05 6.42
C PHE A 51 -6.15 -3.88 5.05
N CYS A 52 -4.81 -3.95 4.98
CA CYS A 52 -4.06 -3.82 3.73
C CYS A 52 -4.42 -4.93 2.72
N SER A 53 -4.52 -6.19 3.18
CA SER A 53 -4.93 -7.31 2.31
C SER A 53 -6.36 -7.15 1.79
N SER A 54 -7.28 -6.70 2.65
CA SER A 54 -8.70 -6.55 2.28
C SER A 54 -8.95 -5.39 1.32
N HIS A 55 -8.11 -4.35 1.36
CA HIS A 55 -8.21 -3.17 0.50
C HIS A 55 -7.09 -3.11 -0.55
N GLN A 56 -6.42 -4.23 -0.85
CA GLN A 56 -5.25 -4.25 -1.71
C GLN A 56 -5.51 -3.55 -3.06
N SER A 57 -6.56 -3.95 -3.78
CA SER A 57 -6.89 -3.38 -5.08
C SER A 57 -7.23 -1.88 -5.01
N LEU A 58 -7.88 -1.44 -3.93
CA LEU A 58 -8.17 -0.03 -3.69
C LEU A 58 -6.88 0.76 -3.44
N LEU A 59 -5.97 0.24 -2.63
CA LEU A 59 -4.68 0.89 -2.32
C LEU A 59 -3.78 0.97 -3.55
N GLU A 60 -3.72 -0.08 -4.37
CA GLU A 60 -2.99 -0.11 -5.65
C GLU A 60 -3.56 0.93 -6.62
N TRP A 61 -4.89 0.97 -6.78
CA TRP A 61 -5.56 1.98 -7.60
C TRP A 61 -5.21 3.38 -7.14
N THR A 62 -5.34 3.62 -5.84
CA THR A 62 -5.14 4.94 -5.25
C THR A 62 -3.70 5.40 -5.45
N GLY A 63 -2.72 4.52 -5.22
CA GLY A 63 -1.32 4.82 -5.49
C GLY A 63 -1.06 5.13 -6.97
N PHE A 64 -1.69 4.38 -7.88
CA PHE A 64 -1.57 4.60 -9.31
C PHE A 64 -2.14 5.98 -9.74
N GLN A 65 -3.31 6.36 -9.20
CA GLN A 65 -3.92 7.67 -9.43
C GLN A 65 -3.08 8.80 -8.86
N ALA A 66 -2.77 8.71 -7.57
CA ALA A 66 -2.11 9.78 -6.83
C ALA A 66 -0.72 10.10 -7.40
N LEU A 67 0.00 9.08 -7.89
CA LEU A 67 1.31 9.24 -8.51
C LEU A 67 1.22 9.51 -10.02
N GLN A 68 0.03 9.56 -10.61
CA GLN A 68 -0.22 9.79 -12.04
C GLN A 68 0.55 8.82 -12.95
N LEU A 69 0.67 7.54 -12.56
CA LEU A 69 1.59 6.60 -13.21
C LEU A 69 1.25 6.30 -14.67
N LYS A 70 -0.02 6.47 -15.08
CA LYS A 70 -0.42 6.38 -16.49
C LYS A 70 0.26 7.44 -17.36
N ARG A 71 0.37 8.67 -16.85
CA ARG A 71 0.91 9.82 -17.56
C ARG A 71 2.41 9.95 -17.37
N ILE A 72 2.89 9.72 -16.14
CA ILE A 72 4.27 9.90 -15.73
C ILE A 72 4.74 8.68 -14.92
N PRO A 73 5.10 7.56 -15.57
CA PRO A 73 5.51 6.34 -14.89
C PRO A 73 6.74 6.50 -13.99
N SER A 74 7.60 7.50 -14.26
CA SER A 74 8.80 7.78 -13.46
C SER A 74 8.50 8.29 -12.05
N ASN A 75 7.30 8.80 -11.78
CA ASN A 75 6.91 9.30 -10.46
C ASN A 75 7.04 8.25 -9.36
N ILE A 76 6.87 6.96 -9.67
CA ILE A 76 7.03 5.86 -8.71
C ILE A 76 8.45 5.78 -8.10
N ARG A 77 9.45 6.33 -8.80
CA ARG A 77 10.85 6.31 -8.35
C ARG A 77 11.19 7.50 -7.45
N GLN A 78 10.41 8.58 -7.53
CA GLN A 78 10.71 9.85 -6.86
C GLN A 78 9.71 10.19 -5.77
N ASN A 79 8.47 9.70 -5.88
CA ASN A 79 7.36 10.05 -5.02
C ASN A 79 6.73 8.79 -4.43
N ALA A 80 6.05 8.95 -3.30
CA ALA A 80 5.25 7.93 -2.67
C ALA A 80 3.93 8.52 -2.16
N LEU A 81 2.87 7.71 -2.17
CA LEU A 81 1.62 8.03 -1.50
C LEU A 81 1.75 7.61 -0.02
N LEU A 82 1.72 8.58 0.88
CA LEU A 82 1.62 8.37 2.32
C LEU A 82 0.14 8.44 2.71
N VAL A 83 -0.37 7.37 3.32
CA VAL A 83 -1.74 7.28 3.84
C VAL A 83 -1.68 7.29 5.37
N GLU A 84 -2.16 8.36 6.00
CA GLU A 84 -2.30 8.43 7.45
C GLU A 84 -3.59 7.76 7.89
N LEU A 85 -3.49 6.83 8.84
CA LEU A 85 -4.63 6.08 9.37
C LEU A 85 -4.91 6.48 10.82
N THR A 86 -6.19 6.59 11.17
CA THR A 86 -6.66 6.61 12.55
C THR A 86 -7.09 5.21 12.95
N TYR A 87 -6.50 4.66 14.02
CA TYR A 87 -6.85 3.35 14.56
C TYR A 87 -7.93 3.45 15.65
N ARG A 88 -8.95 2.60 15.55
CA ARG A 88 -10.12 2.51 16.44
C ARG A 88 -10.26 1.07 16.95
N PRO A 89 -9.57 0.67 18.03
CA PRO A 89 -9.53 -0.72 18.49
C PRO A 89 -10.90 -1.27 18.90
N THR A 90 -11.80 -0.41 19.37
CA THR A 90 -13.13 -0.74 19.86
C THR A 90 -14.18 -0.89 18.75
N ALA A 91 -13.80 -0.70 17.48
CA ALA A 91 -14.75 -0.85 16.38
C ALA A 91 -15.23 -2.31 16.26
N SER A 92 -16.55 -2.47 16.11
CA SER A 92 -17.23 -3.76 16.07
C SER A 92 -16.81 -4.67 14.90
N SER A 93 -16.41 -4.07 13.77
CA SER A 93 -15.88 -4.80 12.61
C SER A 93 -14.40 -4.53 12.43
N SER A 94 -13.62 -5.58 12.14
CA SER A 94 -12.18 -5.46 11.87
C SER A 94 -11.87 -4.51 10.70
N LEU A 95 -12.79 -4.38 9.74
CA LEU A 95 -12.63 -3.50 8.57
C LEU A 95 -12.80 -2.02 8.90
N ARG A 96 -13.51 -1.70 10.00
CA ARG A 96 -13.77 -0.33 10.47
C ARG A 96 -12.82 0.13 11.56
N ARG A 97 -11.81 -0.69 11.88
CA ARG A 97 -10.77 -0.36 12.86
C ARG A 97 -9.79 0.68 12.35
N PHE A 98 -9.76 0.93 11.04
CA PHE A 98 -8.97 2.00 10.44
C PHE A 98 -9.89 2.94 9.68
N SER A 99 -9.58 4.23 9.76
CA SER A 99 -10.18 5.28 8.93
C SER A 99 -9.07 6.15 8.38
N ILE A 100 -9.26 6.72 7.20
CA ILE A 100 -8.26 7.59 6.59
C ILE A 100 -8.27 8.94 7.31
N LYS A 101 -7.14 9.33 7.89
CA LYS A 101 -6.96 10.65 8.48
C LYS A 101 -6.55 11.65 7.41
N ASN A 102 -5.51 11.33 6.64
CA ASN A 102 -5.01 12.19 5.58
C ASN A 102 -4.23 11.40 4.52
N THR A 103 -3.96 12.05 3.39
CA THR A 103 -3.16 11.49 2.29
C THR A 103 -2.20 12.55 1.76
N HIS A 104 -0.94 12.16 1.57
CA HIS A 104 0.11 13.05 1.10
C HIS A 104 0.91 12.40 -0.02
N ILE A 105 1.29 13.19 -1.03
CA ILE A 105 2.39 12.82 -1.92
C ILE A 105 3.66 13.36 -1.31
N VAL A 106 4.57 12.45 -0.98
CA VAL A 106 5.85 12.78 -0.36
C VAL A 106 6.99 12.32 -1.25
N PRO A 107 8.16 12.99 -1.21
CA PRO A 107 9.37 12.44 -1.78
C PRO A 107 9.63 11.03 -1.25
N ARG A 108 9.99 10.11 -2.12
CA ARG A 108 10.27 8.72 -1.78
C ARG A 108 11.38 8.59 -0.73
N THR A 109 12.29 9.55 -0.66
CA THR A 109 13.37 9.60 0.34
C THR A 109 12.87 9.77 1.78
N GLN A 110 11.64 10.27 1.98
CA GLN A 110 11.04 10.46 3.31
C GLN A 110 10.38 9.19 3.86
N VAL A 111 10.13 8.21 3.00
CA VAL A 111 9.62 6.89 3.40
C VAL A 111 10.78 5.90 3.38
N MET A 112 10.85 5.01 4.38
CA MET A 112 11.88 3.97 4.45
C MET A 112 11.99 3.20 3.13
N PRO A 113 13.17 2.67 2.76
CA PRO A 113 13.42 2.12 1.43
C PRO A 113 12.61 0.84 1.22
N VAL A 114 11.38 0.98 0.72
CA VAL A 114 10.54 -0.12 0.24
C VAL A 114 10.76 -0.21 -1.26
N GLU A 115 11.44 -1.24 -1.74
CA GLU A 115 11.49 -1.52 -3.18
C GLU A 115 10.04 -1.64 -3.71
N VAL A 116 9.73 -0.89 -4.76
CA VAL A 116 8.39 -0.86 -5.36
C VAL A 116 8.47 -1.64 -6.67
N ASP A 117 7.59 -2.63 -6.86
CA ASP A 117 7.51 -3.42 -8.07
C ASP A 117 7.18 -2.55 -9.30
N SER A 118 7.67 -2.98 -10.48
CA SER A 118 7.44 -2.28 -11.74
C SER A 118 5.95 -2.20 -12.07
N PRO A 119 5.38 -1.02 -12.40
CA PRO A 119 3.95 -0.83 -12.68
C PRO A 119 3.47 -1.46 -14.00
N SER A 120 4.28 -2.29 -14.63
CA SER A 120 4.14 -2.73 -16.03
C SER A 120 3.09 -3.83 -16.28
N ARG A 121 2.05 -3.95 -15.45
CA ARG A 121 0.95 -4.92 -15.66
C ARG A 121 -0.46 -4.42 -15.38
N ILE A 122 -0.70 -3.11 -15.26
CA ILE A 122 -2.03 -2.64 -14.90
C ILE A 122 -2.54 -1.47 -15.75
N SER A 123 -3.64 -1.72 -16.46
CA SER A 123 -4.39 -0.72 -17.23
C SER A 123 -5.42 -0.07 -16.32
N TRP A 124 -5.15 1.15 -15.85
CA TRP A 124 -6.11 1.91 -15.07
C TRP A 124 -6.51 3.19 -15.81
N ASP A 125 -7.69 3.72 -15.48
CA ASP A 125 -8.10 5.06 -15.89
C ASP A 125 -7.42 6.15 -15.03
N SER A 126 -7.51 7.43 -15.40
CA SER A 126 -6.99 8.56 -14.60
C SER A 126 -8.15 9.31 -13.92
N ARG A 127 -8.07 9.53 -12.60
CA ARG A 127 -9.12 10.15 -11.78
C ARG A 127 -8.54 11.02 -10.67
N ASP A 128 -9.04 12.25 -10.57
CA ASP A 128 -8.60 13.23 -9.55
C ASP A 128 -9.35 13.07 -8.21
N ASP A 129 -10.50 12.39 -8.20
CA ASP A 129 -11.33 12.14 -7.01
C ASP A 129 -10.92 10.91 -6.19
N TRP A 130 -9.70 10.38 -6.43
CA TRP A 130 -9.19 9.17 -5.79
C TRP A 130 -9.21 9.23 -4.27
N GLY A 131 -8.98 10.41 -3.68
CA GLY A 131 -8.95 10.60 -2.23
C GLY A 131 -10.32 10.36 -1.59
N ASP A 132 -11.39 10.82 -2.25
CA ASP A 132 -12.75 10.68 -1.74
C ASP A 132 -13.27 9.25 -1.92
N VAL A 133 -12.90 8.60 -3.04
CA VAL A 133 -13.19 7.17 -3.25
C VAL A 133 -12.46 6.31 -2.21
N LEU A 134 -11.19 6.58 -1.94
CA LEU A 134 -10.44 5.88 -0.89
C LEU A 134 -11.15 5.99 0.46
N ARG A 135 -11.50 7.22 0.88
CA ARG A 135 -12.20 7.46 2.15
C ARG A 135 -13.53 6.73 2.19
N HIS A 136 -14.33 6.83 1.13
CA HIS A 136 -15.64 6.20 1.06
C HIS A 136 -15.58 4.68 1.26
N PHE A 137 -14.69 3.99 0.55
CA PHE A 137 -14.57 2.53 0.67
C PHE A 137 -14.03 2.11 2.05
N VAL A 138 -13.04 2.83 2.58
CA VAL A 138 -12.48 2.55 3.91
C VAL A 138 -13.51 2.79 5.03
N ASP A 139 -14.19 3.94 5.02
CA ASP A 139 -15.13 4.30 6.09
C ASP A 139 -16.41 3.46 6.04
N SER A 140 -16.86 3.05 4.85
CA SER A 140 -17.96 2.09 4.71
C SER A 140 -17.56 0.66 5.10
N GLY A 141 -16.27 0.35 5.06
CA GLY A 141 -15.71 -0.99 5.27
C GLY A 141 -15.93 -1.92 4.06
N ARG A 142 -16.04 -1.34 2.86
CA ARG A 142 -16.23 -2.07 1.60
C ARG A 142 -14.89 -2.57 1.05
N THR A 143 -14.84 -3.85 0.71
CA THR A 143 -13.66 -4.54 0.15
C THR A 143 -13.88 -5.00 -1.28
N ASP A 144 -15.06 -4.74 -1.83
CA ASP A 144 -15.51 -5.13 -3.17
C ASP A 144 -15.17 -4.07 -4.23
N PHE A 145 -14.23 -3.18 -3.94
CA PHE A 145 -13.73 -2.20 -4.89
C PHE A 145 -13.25 -2.90 -6.16
N LYS A 146 -13.84 -2.54 -7.30
CA LYS A 146 -13.38 -2.99 -8.61
C LYS A 146 -12.84 -1.81 -9.40
N PRO A 147 -11.61 -1.91 -9.93
CA PRO A 147 -11.11 -0.97 -10.91
C PRO A 147 -12.10 -0.86 -12.07
N ILE A 148 -12.30 0.35 -12.61
CA ILE A 148 -13.10 0.54 -13.83
C ILE A 148 -12.54 -0.38 -14.93
N SER A 149 -13.39 -1.27 -15.44
CA SER A 149 -13.09 -2.04 -16.64
C SER A 149 -13.67 -1.29 -17.84
N THR A 150 -12.81 -0.91 -18.77
CA THR A 150 -13.23 -0.46 -20.09
C THR A 150 -13.74 -1.66 -20.87
N THR A 151 -15.06 -1.75 -21.02
CA THR A 151 -15.68 -2.73 -21.92
C THR A 151 -15.88 -2.08 -23.29
N SER A 152 -16.15 -2.88 -24.32
CA SER A 152 -16.57 -2.38 -25.63
C SER A 152 -17.86 -1.54 -25.60
N ARG A 153 -18.58 -1.51 -24.46
CA ARG A 153 -19.80 -0.73 -24.24
C ARG A 153 -19.59 0.52 -23.38
N GLY A 154 -18.34 0.87 -23.05
CA GLY A 154 -17.99 2.01 -22.20
C GLY A 154 -17.42 1.62 -20.84
N CYS A 155 -17.18 2.62 -19.99
CA CYS A 155 -16.71 2.45 -18.62
C CYS A 155 -17.85 1.93 -17.74
N VAL A 156 -17.69 0.75 -17.15
CA VAL A 156 -18.65 0.17 -16.21
C VAL A 156 -18.17 0.42 -14.77
N TYR A 157 -19.06 0.94 -13.93
CA TYR A 157 -18.82 1.25 -12.51
C TYR A 157 -19.25 0.07 -11.61
N GLY A 158 -18.50 -0.24 -10.55
CA GLY A 158 -18.83 -1.27 -9.54
C GLY A 158 -18.12 -1.06 -8.21
#